data_AF-A0A959NAJ0-F1
#
_entry.id   AF-A0A959NAJ0-F1
#
_cell.length_a   1.000
_cell.length_b   1.000
_cell.length_c   1.000
_cell.angle_alpha   90.00
_cell.angle_beta   90.00
_cell.angle_gamma   90.00
#
_symmetry.space_group_name_H-M   'P 1'
#
loop_
_entity.id
_entity.type
_entity.pdbx_description
1 polymer ?
#
loop_
_entity_poly.entity_id
_entity_poly.type
_entity_poly.pdbx_seq_one_letter_code
_entity_poly.pdbx_strand_id
1 'polypeptide(L)'
;LFFIESFNTNKTEAIIKDLWEEDIDLGIHQNINFYKFTRSNRLSVDGLNVLASETKKIALDLGIVPPKTWIQPGGRHPIISMAELSAALTPLGYTAGASFGDTPQSFKVFNEYDPDDFKKFGIQWEDFNEDHSNQNLTKNKVLISDGIAKHKVMIGHNHFYDLGTSPFVPKSEYFTKIENLLDWCKTNKIDVKTYFEWANILYEQIPDPYENVFPPLNINLDDSTNSLNPNGWPDGYYPRTDGGHGIWEEDLTAPDSSGFCYRAKGWNSRIFLVQGLGGIEKGEQNFEIWTKGDYHNNHKIDVKIKFPDNNYSPITFQFPANTANWTKYNLSKSINSNKSLIIPADVSSLAEVVNHNPNINPPIKVSGMYLAKKKPKIPIDLKIMLEGSYGNNITMNIDPNFQALIPDDQPFNKDPWNYTIEDEFENLPTGTIDWVLVELRKTIDANSMETRKAALLLNDGTIINADGTQFDIQVAEGNYYVVIHQRNHLSVMSASTIPFYDVVSN
;
A
#
# COMPACT_ATOMS: atom_id res chain seq x y z
N LEU A 1 5.09 -14.17 31.00
CA LEU A 1 5.95 -14.74 29.94
C LEU A 1 6.97 -15.63 30.63
N PHE A 2 7.13 -16.86 30.16
CA PHE A 2 8.07 -17.83 30.72
C PHE A 2 9.18 -18.10 29.70
N PHE A 3 10.42 -18.26 30.15
CA PHE A 3 11.52 -18.70 29.29
C PHE A 3 12.31 -19.83 29.97
N ILE A 4 12.86 -20.71 29.14
CA ILE A 4 13.71 -21.80 29.63
C ILE A 4 15.15 -21.28 29.61
N GLU A 5 15.74 -21.03 30.78
CA GLU A 5 17.05 -20.39 30.89
C GLU A 5 18.19 -21.30 30.37
N SER A 6 18.06 -22.62 30.48
CA SER A 6 18.97 -23.51 29.77
C SER A 6 18.46 -24.95 29.71
N PHE A 7 18.47 -25.53 28.51
CA PHE A 7 18.61 -26.98 28.33
C PHE A 7 20.10 -27.23 28.03
N ASN A 8 20.95 -27.13 29.05
CA ASN A 8 22.36 -27.45 28.86
C ASN A 8 22.44 -28.96 28.55
N THR A 9 23.00 -29.33 27.39
CA THR A 9 23.07 -30.72 26.93
C THR A 9 23.84 -31.65 27.87
N ASN A 10 24.54 -31.09 28.86
CA ASN A 10 25.33 -31.79 29.87
C ASN A 10 24.74 -31.71 31.29
N LYS A 11 23.57 -31.08 31.49
CA LYS A 11 22.89 -31.01 32.78
C LYS A 11 21.60 -31.83 32.74
N THR A 12 21.30 -32.53 33.83
CA THR A 12 20.08 -33.35 34.01
C THR A 12 18.89 -32.54 34.55
N GLU A 13 19.04 -31.22 34.65
CA GLU A 13 18.06 -30.30 35.24
C GLU A 13 17.80 -29.14 34.29
N ALA A 14 16.53 -28.79 34.11
CA ALA A 14 16.09 -27.59 33.40
C ALA A 14 15.40 -26.69 34.43
N ILE A 15 15.88 -25.45 34.54
CA ILE A 15 15.25 -24.42 35.37
C ILE A 15 14.40 -23.55 34.45
N ILE A 16 13.13 -23.41 34.78
CA ILE A 16 12.22 -22.49 34.10
C ILE A 16 12.20 -21.22 34.94
N LYS A 17 12.47 -20.09 34.28
CA LYS A 17 12.43 -18.78 34.90
C LYS A 17 11.31 -17.95 34.28
N ASP A 18 10.76 -17.05 35.08
CA ASP A 18 9.92 -16.00 34.55
C ASP A 18 10.79 -14.90 33.89
N LEU A 19 10.13 -13.90 33.27
CA LEU A 19 10.82 -12.78 32.64
C LEU A 19 11.80 -12.04 33.59
N TRP A 20 11.56 -12.11 34.89
CA TRP A 20 12.27 -11.40 35.95
C TRP A 20 13.34 -12.27 36.64
N GLU A 21 13.64 -13.44 36.07
CA GLU A 21 14.60 -14.42 36.59
C GLU A 21 14.18 -15.06 37.92
N GLU A 22 12.90 -14.98 38.26
CA GLU A 22 12.36 -15.72 39.38
C GLU A 22 12.26 -17.19 38.98
N ASP A 23 12.82 -18.06 39.81
CA ASP A 23 12.71 -19.51 39.64
C ASP A 23 11.24 -19.92 39.74
N ILE A 24 10.75 -20.57 38.70
CA ILE A 24 9.42 -21.14 38.70
C ILE A 24 9.54 -22.60 39.11
N ASP A 25 9.07 -22.89 40.32
CA ASP A 25 8.94 -24.26 40.77
C ASP A 25 7.78 -24.94 40.03
N LEU A 26 8.14 -25.69 38.98
CA LEU A 26 7.21 -26.55 38.25
C LEU A 26 7.13 -27.97 38.86
N GLY A 27 7.76 -28.17 40.02
CA GLY A 27 7.96 -29.45 40.66
C GLY A 27 9.15 -30.23 40.10
N ILE A 28 9.54 -31.29 40.82
CA ILE A 28 10.57 -32.22 40.38
C ILE A 28 9.94 -33.28 39.48
N HIS A 29 10.36 -33.30 38.21
CA HIS A 29 9.94 -34.29 37.23
C HIS A 29 11.08 -35.26 36.95
N GLN A 30 10.92 -36.54 37.31
CA GLN A 30 11.94 -37.57 37.12
C GLN A 30 11.44 -38.69 36.21
N ASN A 31 12.36 -39.39 35.55
CA ASN A 31 12.07 -40.53 34.67
C ASN A 31 11.12 -40.20 33.50
N ILE A 32 11.10 -38.95 33.04
CA ILE A 32 10.37 -38.57 31.84
C ILE A 32 11.12 -39.05 30.61
N ASN A 33 10.49 -39.90 29.82
CA ASN A 33 10.97 -40.22 28.48
C ASN A 33 10.70 -39.02 27.56
N PHE A 34 11.75 -38.45 26.98
CA PHE A 34 11.64 -37.38 25.99
C PHE A 34 12.41 -37.74 24.72
N TYR A 35 11.92 -37.21 23.59
CA TYR A 35 12.64 -37.24 22.33
C TYR A 35 13.26 -35.87 22.06
N LYS A 36 14.58 -35.84 21.91
CA LYS A 36 15.27 -34.63 21.49
C LYS A 36 15.10 -34.45 19.98
N PHE A 37 14.46 -33.36 19.57
CA PHE A 37 14.42 -32.97 18.17
C PHE A 37 15.82 -32.56 17.70
N THR A 38 16.25 -33.16 16.60
CA THR A 38 17.43 -32.80 15.83
C THR A 38 16.99 -32.14 14.52
N ARG A 39 17.93 -31.57 13.77
CA ARG A 39 17.65 -30.96 12.46
C ARG A 39 17.04 -31.93 11.44
N SER A 40 17.22 -33.23 11.64
CA SER A 40 16.70 -34.28 10.77
C SER A 40 15.29 -34.74 11.12
N ASN A 41 14.75 -34.31 12.28
CA ASN A 41 13.40 -34.67 12.68
C ASN A 41 12.38 -33.80 11.94
N ARG A 42 11.22 -34.39 11.66
CA ARG A 42 10.00 -33.69 11.21
C ARG A 42 8.85 -34.03 12.14
N LEU A 43 7.94 -33.10 12.29
CA LEU A 43 6.67 -33.31 12.97
C LEU A 43 5.59 -33.54 11.91
N SER A 44 4.76 -34.56 12.10
CA SER A 44 3.53 -34.68 11.31
C SER A 44 2.52 -33.63 11.76
N VAL A 45 1.49 -33.40 10.95
CA VAL A 45 0.32 -32.58 11.30
C VAL A 45 -0.28 -33.03 12.65
N ASP A 46 -0.44 -34.35 12.86
CA ASP A 46 -0.93 -34.89 14.14
C ASP A 46 0.01 -34.56 15.31
N GLY A 47 1.33 -34.65 15.09
CA GLY A 47 2.32 -34.29 16.11
C GLY A 47 2.25 -32.81 16.48
N LEU A 48 2.09 -31.93 15.49
CA LEU A 48 1.88 -30.50 15.71
C LEU A 48 0.57 -30.24 16.46
N ASN A 49 -0.50 -30.93 16.09
CA ASN A 49 -1.80 -30.81 16.74
C ASN A 49 -1.72 -31.21 18.22
N VAL A 50 -1.03 -32.29 18.56
CA VAL A 50 -0.79 -32.70 19.96
C VAL A 50 -0.04 -31.61 20.72
N LEU A 51 1.07 -31.09 20.17
CA LEU A 51 1.85 -30.04 20.83
C LEU A 51 1.04 -28.77 21.08
N ALA A 52 0.25 -28.34 20.08
CA ALA A 52 -0.57 -27.15 20.18
C ALA A 52 -1.77 -27.34 21.12
N SER A 53 -2.38 -28.52 21.12
CA SER A 53 -3.47 -28.87 22.04
C SER A 53 -3.00 -28.87 23.49
N GLU A 54 -1.86 -29.52 23.77
CA GLU A 54 -1.27 -29.52 25.11
C GLU A 54 -0.86 -28.11 25.54
N THR A 55 -0.34 -27.27 24.63
CA THR A 55 -0.06 -25.87 24.94
C THR A 55 -1.30 -25.12 25.42
N LYS A 56 -2.45 -25.28 24.72
CA LYS A 56 -3.71 -24.65 25.13
C LYS A 56 -4.26 -25.20 26.43
N LYS A 57 -4.14 -26.51 26.64
CA LYS A 57 -4.55 -27.16 27.88
C LYS A 57 -3.75 -26.65 29.07
N ILE A 58 -2.41 -26.60 28.96
CA ILE A 58 -1.54 -26.04 29.99
C ILE A 58 -1.92 -24.58 30.28
N ALA A 59 -2.20 -23.77 29.26
CA ALA A 59 -2.65 -22.40 29.46
C ALA A 59 -3.96 -22.33 30.28
N LEU A 60 -4.95 -23.16 29.96
CA LEU A 60 -6.21 -23.24 30.71
C LEU A 60 -6.00 -23.71 32.15
N ASP A 61 -5.18 -24.75 32.35
CA ASP A 61 -4.88 -25.31 33.67
C ASP A 61 -4.16 -24.30 34.57
N LEU A 62 -3.34 -23.43 33.98
CA LEU A 62 -2.68 -22.30 34.66
C LEU A 62 -3.56 -21.06 34.81
N GLY A 63 -4.81 -21.09 34.32
CA GLY A 63 -5.74 -19.96 34.39
C GLY A 63 -5.33 -18.76 33.51
N ILE A 64 -4.51 -18.98 32.48
CA ILE A 64 -4.11 -17.94 31.52
C ILE A 64 -4.87 -18.07 30.20
N VAL A 65 -5.01 -16.96 29.48
CA VAL A 65 -5.69 -16.95 28.18
C VAL A 65 -4.91 -17.81 27.18
N PRO A 66 -5.54 -18.83 26.54
CA PRO A 66 -4.85 -19.66 25.56
C PRO A 66 -4.31 -18.85 24.38
N PRO A 67 -3.13 -19.20 23.86
CA PRO A 67 -2.54 -18.46 22.74
C PRO A 67 -3.40 -18.58 21.47
N LYS A 68 -3.42 -17.49 20.70
CA LYS A 68 -4.07 -17.41 19.38
C LYS A 68 -3.11 -17.59 18.22
N THR A 69 -1.82 -17.41 18.46
CA THR A 69 -0.79 -17.55 17.43
C THR A 69 0.30 -18.53 17.86
N TRP A 70 1.01 -19.07 16.87
CA TRP A 70 2.03 -20.08 17.09
C TRP A 70 3.38 -19.65 16.52
N ILE A 71 4.42 -19.80 17.33
CA ILE A 71 5.80 -19.57 16.92
C ILE A 71 6.51 -20.91 16.99
N GLN A 72 7.08 -21.33 15.86
CA GLN A 72 7.80 -22.60 15.78
C GLN A 72 8.92 -22.68 16.84
N PRO A 73 8.93 -23.72 17.70
CA PRO A 73 10.02 -23.93 18.66
C PRO A 73 11.30 -24.40 17.93
N GLY A 74 12.47 -24.00 18.43
CA GLY A 74 13.76 -24.51 17.93
C GLY A 74 14.37 -23.74 16.75
N GLY A 75 13.85 -22.56 16.42
CA GLY A 75 14.32 -21.75 15.29
C GLY A 75 13.95 -22.39 13.96
N ARG A 76 14.92 -22.57 13.05
CA ARG A 76 14.68 -23.11 11.69
C ARG A 76 14.27 -24.59 11.64
N HIS A 77 14.41 -25.33 12.74
CA HIS A 77 14.13 -26.76 12.80
C HIS A 77 13.21 -27.12 13.97
N PRO A 78 12.37 -28.18 13.86
CA PRO A 78 12.15 -29.02 12.66
C PRO A 78 11.51 -28.22 11.52
N ILE A 79 11.76 -28.62 10.27
CA ILE A 79 11.19 -27.92 9.11
C ILE A 79 9.70 -28.28 9.02
N ILE A 80 8.84 -27.28 9.20
CA ILE A 80 7.38 -27.37 9.12
C ILE A 80 6.94 -26.37 8.05
N SER A 81 6.08 -26.74 7.11
CA SER A 81 5.50 -25.78 6.15
C SER A 81 4.33 -25.00 6.74
N MET A 82 4.00 -23.84 6.15
CA MET A 82 2.81 -23.05 6.44
C MET A 82 1.53 -23.87 6.29
N ALA A 83 1.47 -24.73 5.27
CA ALA A 83 0.31 -25.61 5.04
C ALA A 83 0.18 -26.69 6.12
N GLU A 84 1.28 -27.34 6.53
CA GLU A 84 1.28 -28.29 7.65
C GLU A 84 0.87 -27.61 8.96
N LEU A 85 1.36 -26.38 9.17
CA LEU A 85 1.04 -25.58 10.34
C LEU A 85 -0.44 -25.17 10.36
N SER A 86 -0.95 -24.67 9.23
CA SER A 86 -2.37 -24.31 9.08
C SER A 86 -3.28 -25.51 9.33
N ALA A 87 -2.99 -26.66 8.72
CA ALA A 87 -3.77 -27.88 8.89
C ALA A 87 -3.82 -28.36 10.35
N ALA A 88 -2.71 -28.26 11.08
CA ALA A 88 -2.63 -28.68 12.47
C ALA A 88 -3.32 -27.72 13.44
N LEU A 89 -3.18 -26.41 13.21
CA LEU A 89 -3.49 -25.38 14.20
C LEU A 89 -4.87 -24.72 14.02
N THR A 90 -5.34 -24.58 12.78
CA THR A 90 -6.65 -23.97 12.50
C THR A 90 -7.80 -24.69 13.21
N PRO A 91 -7.89 -26.03 13.23
CA PRO A 91 -8.95 -26.75 13.96
C PRO A 91 -8.95 -26.49 15.48
N LEU A 92 -7.80 -26.08 16.03
CA LEU A 92 -7.66 -25.76 17.44
C LEU A 92 -8.00 -24.28 17.74
N GLY A 93 -8.30 -23.46 16.73
CA GLY A 93 -8.62 -22.03 16.86
C GLY A 93 -7.39 -21.13 17.05
N TYR A 94 -6.25 -21.51 16.46
CA TYR A 94 -5.16 -20.57 16.20
C TYR A 94 -5.44 -19.82 14.89
N THR A 95 -5.07 -18.55 14.82
CA THR A 95 -5.38 -17.68 13.66
C THR A 95 -4.16 -17.35 12.81
N ALA A 96 -2.95 -17.53 13.35
CA ALA A 96 -1.72 -17.22 12.64
C ALA A 96 -0.51 -17.92 13.27
N GLY A 97 0.62 -17.89 12.58
CA GLY A 97 1.87 -18.39 13.10
C GLY A 97 3.05 -18.18 12.16
N ALA A 98 4.18 -18.75 12.57
CA ALA A 98 5.44 -18.61 11.88
C ALA A 98 6.10 -19.97 11.64
N SER A 99 6.44 -20.23 10.38
CA SER A 99 7.04 -21.48 9.88
C SER A 99 8.22 -21.15 8.95
N PHE A 100 9.35 -21.87 9.07
CA PHE A 100 10.56 -21.66 8.25
C PHE A 100 10.62 -22.57 7.01
N GLY A 101 9.55 -23.31 6.73
CA GLY A 101 9.57 -24.42 5.78
C GLY A 101 9.48 -24.04 4.31
N ASP A 102 8.99 -22.84 4.00
CA ASP A 102 8.59 -22.47 2.66
C ASP A 102 9.44 -21.35 2.06
N THR A 103 9.42 -21.26 0.73
CA THR A 103 10.05 -20.18 -0.03
C THR A 103 9.22 -19.92 -1.29
N PRO A 104 8.74 -18.68 -1.52
CA PRO A 104 8.92 -17.51 -0.67
C PRO A 104 8.09 -17.60 0.63
N GLN A 105 8.65 -17.02 1.70
CA GLN A 105 7.94 -16.82 2.96
C GLN A 105 6.79 -15.81 2.80
N SER A 106 6.01 -15.59 3.86
CA SER A 106 5.05 -14.49 3.83
C SER A 106 5.75 -13.14 3.64
N PHE A 107 5.20 -12.32 2.75
CA PHE A 107 5.62 -10.95 2.54
C PHE A 107 5.17 -10.02 3.68
N LYS A 108 4.14 -10.41 4.44
CA LYS A 108 3.54 -9.64 5.55
C LYS A 108 3.00 -8.28 5.09
N VAL A 109 2.27 -8.32 3.98
CA VAL A 109 1.67 -7.16 3.31
C VAL A 109 0.19 -7.42 3.09
N PHE A 110 -0.60 -6.37 2.97
CA PHE A 110 -1.98 -6.50 2.50
C PHE A 110 -2.01 -7.06 1.08
N ASN A 111 -3.09 -7.76 0.74
CA ASN A 111 -3.33 -8.34 -0.58
C ASN A 111 -2.20 -9.26 -1.07
N GLU A 112 -1.52 -9.94 -0.14
CA GLU A 112 -0.56 -11.00 -0.47
C GLU A 112 -1.28 -12.13 -1.24
N TYR A 113 -0.63 -12.67 -2.28
CA TYR A 113 -1.17 -13.83 -2.97
C TYR A 113 -1.11 -15.06 -2.06
N ASP A 114 -2.29 -15.52 -1.63
CA ASP A 114 -2.46 -16.65 -0.72
C ASP A 114 -3.70 -17.48 -1.11
N PRO A 115 -3.63 -18.24 -2.21
CA PRO A 115 -4.79 -19.00 -2.72
C PRO A 115 -5.26 -20.11 -1.76
N ASP A 116 -4.39 -20.53 -0.84
CA ASP A 116 -4.61 -21.65 0.07
C ASP A 116 -4.80 -21.19 1.54
N ASP A 117 -4.86 -19.87 1.80
CA ASP A 117 -5.09 -19.26 3.11
C ASP A 117 -4.12 -19.73 4.21
N PHE A 118 -2.84 -19.90 3.86
CA PHE A 118 -1.80 -20.33 4.79
C PHE A 118 -0.70 -19.30 5.07
N LYS A 119 -0.63 -18.17 4.35
CA LYS A 119 0.42 -17.16 4.54
C LYS A 119 0.37 -16.52 5.92
N LYS A 120 -0.80 -16.48 6.55
CA LYS A 120 -0.96 -16.12 7.97
C LYS A 120 -0.20 -17.04 8.94
N PHE A 121 0.16 -18.25 8.52
CA PHE A 121 1.02 -19.19 9.24
C PHE A 121 2.50 -19.10 8.83
N GLY A 122 2.86 -18.11 8.01
CA GLY A 122 4.23 -17.80 7.59
C GLY A 122 4.72 -16.42 8.01
N ILE A 123 4.04 -15.73 8.93
CA ILE A 123 4.38 -14.37 9.35
C ILE A 123 5.65 -14.43 10.22
N GLN A 124 6.79 -14.54 9.55
CA GLN A 124 8.06 -14.81 10.20
C GLN A 124 8.63 -13.63 10.94
N TRP A 125 9.34 -13.93 12.03
CA TRP A 125 10.17 -12.97 12.75
C TRP A 125 11.54 -12.82 12.06
N GLU A 126 12.45 -12.01 12.64
CA GLU A 126 13.80 -11.71 12.11
C GLU A 126 13.86 -10.63 11.00
N ASP A 127 12.85 -9.76 10.86
CA ASP A 127 13.00 -8.61 9.97
C ASP A 127 14.01 -7.57 10.52
N PHE A 128 14.14 -7.48 11.86
CA PHE A 128 15.11 -6.67 12.59
C PHE A 128 15.37 -7.29 13.98
N ASN A 129 16.53 -7.04 14.59
CA ASN A 129 16.90 -7.68 15.88
C ASN A 129 17.55 -6.67 16.83
N GLU A 130 17.20 -6.70 18.12
CA GLU A 130 17.84 -5.88 19.17
C GLU A 130 18.79 -6.68 20.08
N ASP A 131 18.76 -8.01 19.97
CA ASP A 131 19.53 -8.93 20.82
C ASP A 131 20.96 -9.20 20.31
N HIS A 132 21.32 -8.65 19.15
CA HIS A 132 22.63 -8.80 18.52
C HIS A 132 23.53 -7.58 18.74
N SER A 133 24.82 -7.80 19.02
CA SER A 133 25.83 -6.77 19.25
C SER A 133 26.19 -5.98 18.00
N ASN A 134 26.00 -6.57 16.81
CA ASN A 134 26.21 -5.91 15.53
C ASN A 134 24.97 -5.11 15.06
N GLN A 135 23.86 -5.19 15.78
CA GLN A 135 22.65 -4.42 15.54
C GLN A 135 22.57 -3.23 16.49
N ASN A 136 22.10 -2.11 15.97
CA ASN A 136 21.89 -0.88 16.73
C ASN A 136 20.61 -0.20 16.27
N LEU A 137 20.14 0.73 17.10
CA LEU A 137 18.93 1.51 16.85
C LEU A 137 18.90 2.10 15.44
N THR A 138 20.01 2.64 14.94
CA THR A 138 20.10 3.22 13.59
C THR A 138 19.75 2.21 12.50
N LYS A 139 20.27 0.98 12.57
CA LYS A 139 19.95 -0.06 11.57
C LYS A 139 18.48 -0.46 11.63
N ASN A 140 17.93 -0.62 12.83
CA ASN A 140 16.54 -1.04 13.00
C ASN A 140 15.57 0.05 12.57
N LYS A 141 15.89 1.33 12.80
CA LYS A 141 15.15 2.47 12.24
C LYS A 141 15.05 2.38 10.72
N VAL A 142 16.16 2.17 10.01
CA VAL A 142 16.18 2.03 8.55
C VAL A 142 15.32 0.86 8.07
N LEU A 143 15.45 -0.30 8.72
CA LEU A 143 14.66 -1.48 8.33
C LEU A 143 13.16 -1.24 8.54
N ILE A 144 12.78 -0.68 9.68
CA ILE A 144 11.39 -0.44 10.05
C ILE A 144 10.76 0.65 9.17
N SER A 145 11.45 1.77 8.98
CA SER A 145 10.96 2.88 8.16
C SER A 145 10.78 2.47 6.70
N ASP A 146 11.74 1.75 6.12
CA ASP A 146 11.61 1.18 4.77
C ASP A 146 10.48 0.17 4.67
N GLY A 147 10.28 -0.66 5.70
CA GLY A 147 9.18 -1.62 5.76
C GLY A 147 7.82 -0.93 5.71
N ILE A 148 7.62 0.05 6.59
CA ILE A 148 6.39 0.86 6.68
C ILE A 148 6.11 1.57 5.36
N ALA A 149 7.13 2.25 4.81
CA ALA A 149 7.05 2.96 3.55
C ALA A 149 6.61 2.06 2.39
N LYS A 150 6.88 0.75 2.47
CA LYS A 150 6.53 -0.25 1.46
C LYS A 150 5.34 -1.14 1.85
N HIS A 151 4.53 -0.70 2.83
CA HIS A 151 3.34 -1.39 3.33
C HIS A 151 3.61 -2.79 3.88
N LYS A 152 4.76 -2.98 4.54
CA LYS A 152 5.19 -4.26 5.13
C LYS A 152 5.22 -4.20 6.65
N VAL A 153 4.61 -5.19 7.30
CA VAL A 153 4.76 -5.42 8.75
C VAL A 153 6.14 -5.98 9.04
N MET A 154 6.82 -5.38 10.02
CA MET A 154 8.16 -5.75 10.45
C MET A 154 8.10 -6.42 11.83
N ILE A 155 8.65 -7.62 11.95
CA ILE A 155 8.63 -8.40 13.18
C ILE A 155 10.04 -8.66 13.66
N GLY A 156 10.36 -8.05 14.81
CA GLY A 156 11.58 -8.34 15.54
C GLY A 156 11.45 -9.53 16.49
N HIS A 157 12.58 -10.03 16.95
CA HIS A 157 12.63 -11.08 17.95
C HIS A 157 13.78 -10.89 18.94
N ASN A 158 13.77 -11.73 19.96
CA ASN A 158 14.85 -11.86 20.92
C ASN A 158 14.92 -13.33 21.38
N HIS A 159 16.13 -13.87 21.46
CA HIS A 159 16.36 -15.26 21.88
C HIS A 159 16.40 -15.45 23.41
N PHE A 160 16.44 -14.37 24.17
CA PHE A 160 16.67 -14.28 25.61
C PHE A 160 17.92 -15.05 26.06
N TYR A 161 18.92 -15.12 25.18
CA TYR A 161 20.17 -15.85 25.40
C TYR A 161 21.07 -15.06 26.37
N ASP A 162 20.98 -15.37 27.66
CA ASP A 162 21.84 -14.73 28.68
C ASP A 162 23.22 -15.40 28.77
N LEU A 163 24.10 -15.10 27.81
CA LEU A 163 25.52 -15.46 27.93
C LEU A 163 26.46 -14.25 27.86
N GLY A 164 25.97 -13.07 27.44
CA GLY A 164 26.84 -11.91 27.18
C GLY A 164 27.98 -12.20 26.18
N THR A 165 27.88 -13.30 25.42
CA THR A 165 28.88 -13.71 24.43
C THR A 165 28.41 -13.33 23.03
N SER A 166 29.29 -12.67 22.28
CA SER A 166 29.10 -12.38 20.86
C SER A 166 28.58 -13.61 20.09
N PRO A 167 27.56 -13.43 19.22
CA PRO A 167 27.03 -12.16 18.73
C PRO A 167 25.92 -11.53 19.59
N PHE A 168 25.56 -12.09 20.75
CA PHE A 168 24.43 -11.61 21.55
C PHE A 168 24.83 -10.57 22.60
N VAL A 169 23.90 -9.69 22.97
CA VAL A 169 24.09 -8.67 24.01
C VAL A 169 23.53 -9.13 25.36
N PRO A 170 24.05 -8.62 26.49
CA PRO A 170 23.43 -8.85 27.80
C PRO A 170 21.97 -8.37 27.85
N LYS A 171 21.15 -9.02 28.68
CA LYS A 171 19.72 -8.70 28.85
C LYS A 171 19.45 -7.22 29.17
N SER A 172 20.29 -6.60 30.01
CA SER A 172 20.20 -5.18 30.36
C SER A 172 20.42 -4.25 29.17
N GLU A 173 21.36 -4.60 28.28
CA GLU A 173 21.59 -3.85 27.02
C GLU A 173 20.41 -4.03 26.07
N TYR A 174 19.87 -5.25 25.95
CA TYR A 174 18.69 -5.51 25.13
C TYR A 174 17.48 -4.68 25.57
N PHE A 175 17.17 -4.61 26.88
CA PHE A 175 16.05 -3.80 27.36
C PHE A 175 16.25 -2.32 27.06
N THR A 176 17.46 -1.80 27.25
CA THR A 176 17.81 -0.42 26.88
C THR A 176 17.58 -0.18 25.40
N LYS A 177 17.98 -1.12 24.53
CA LYS A 177 17.78 -1.02 23.09
C LYS A 177 16.28 -1.01 22.71
N ILE A 178 15.49 -1.90 23.29
CA ILE A 178 14.03 -1.95 23.06
C ILE A 178 13.34 -0.70 23.55
N GLU A 179 13.69 -0.18 24.74
CA GLU A 179 13.14 1.08 25.27
C GLU A 179 13.37 2.24 24.28
N ASN A 180 14.61 2.41 23.82
CA ASN A 180 14.95 3.44 22.85
C ASN A 180 14.20 3.26 21.51
N LEU A 181 14.02 2.02 21.05
CA LEU A 181 13.26 1.74 19.82
C LEU A 181 11.77 2.09 20.00
N LEU A 182 11.16 1.69 21.11
CA LEU A 182 9.76 1.98 21.41
C LEU A 182 9.51 3.48 21.58
N ASP A 183 10.43 4.21 22.21
CA ASP A 183 10.36 5.67 22.33
C ASP A 183 10.43 6.36 20.95
N TRP A 184 11.27 5.87 20.05
CA TRP A 184 11.32 6.35 18.68
C TRP A 184 10.02 6.04 17.92
N CYS A 185 9.48 4.83 18.03
CA CYS A 185 8.19 4.47 17.42
C CYS A 185 7.07 5.41 17.92
N LYS A 186 6.99 5.63 19.24
CA LYS A 186 6.00 6.52 19.86
C LYS A 186 6.14 7.95 19.37
N THR A 187 7.36 8.48 19.29
CA THR A 187 7.64 9.85 18.82
C THR A 187 7.18 10.03 17.38
N ASN A 188 7.38 9.01 16.53
CA ASN A 188 7.03 9.05 15.11
C ASN A 188 5.63 8.51 14.80
N LYS A 189 4.82 8.20 15.82
CA LYS A 189 3.47 7.63 15.68
C LYS A 189 3.46 6.33 14.84
N ILE A 190 4.51 5.53 14.98
CA ILE A 190 4.60 4.20 14.40
C ILE A 190 3.82 3.24 15.28
N ASP A 191 2.85 2.55 14.68
CA ASP A 191 2.05 1.55 15.38
C ASP A 191 2.91 0.36 15.82
N VAL A 192 2.84 0.04 17.11
CA VAL A 192 3.43 -1.18 17.68
C VAL A 192 2.27 -2.03 18.21
N LYS A 193 2.10 -3.21 17.64
CA LYS A 193 1.02 -4.14 17.99
C LYS A 193 1.57 -5.53 18.24
N THR A 194 0.78 -6.35 18.92
CA THR A 194 1.10 -7.76 19.10
C THR A 194 1.08 -8.50 17.76
N TYR A 195 1.74 -9.65 17.73
CA TYR A 195 1.72 -10.54 16.58
C TYR A 195 0.29 -10.91 16.13
N PHE A 196 -0.60 -11.19 17.09
CA PHE A 196 -2.00 -11.51 16.82
C PHE A 196 -2.74 -10.34 16.15
N GLU A 197 -2.57 -9.13 16.66
CA GLU A 197 -3.21 -7.94 16.10
C GLU A 197 -2.72 -7.65 14.67
N TRP A 198 -1.42 -7.77 14.41
CA TRP A 198 -0.89 -7.60 13.05
C TRP A 198 -1.39 -8.66 12.08
N ALA A 199 -1.43 -9.93 12.51
CA ALA A 199 -1.99 -10.99 11.70
C ALA A 199 -3.47 -10.73 11.37
N ASN A 200 -4.26 -10.30 12.37
CA ASN A 200 -5.66 -9.95 12.16
C ASN A 200 -5.82 -8.76 11.21
N ILE A 201 -4.97 -7.73 11.32
CA ILE A 201 -5.01 -6.59 10.41
C ILE A 201 -4.72 -7.04 8.97
N LEU A 202 -3.65 -7.80 8.75
CA LEU A 202 -3.23 -8.18 7.40
C LEU A 202 -4.16 -9.18 6.70
N TYR A 203 -4.72 -10.14 7.44
CA TYR A 203 -5.41 -11.30 6.85
C TYR A 203 -6.92 -11.33 7.10
N GLU A 204 -7.45 -10.49 8.01
CA GLU A 204 -8.89 -10.46 8.33
C GLU A 204 -9.54 -9.10 8.02
N GLN A 205 -8.78 -8.09 7.62
CA GLN A 205 -9.30 -6.77 7.24
C GLN A 205 -9.12 -6.51 5.74
N ILE A 206 -10.04 -5.74 5.18
CA ILE A 206 -10.00 -5.29 3.79
C ILE A 206 -9.49 -3.84 3.81
N PRO A 207 -8.29 -3.56 3.24
CA PRO A 207 -7.79 -2.19 3.14
C PRO A 207 -8.60 -1.38 2.12
N ASP A 208 -8.50 -0.05 2.15
CA ASP A 208 -9.04 0.78 1.06
C ASP A 208 -8.18 0.56 -0.20
N PRO A 209 -8.73 -0.02 -1.28
CA PRO A 209 -7.96 -0.35 -2.48
C PRO A 209 -7.53 0.88 -3.30
N TYR A 210 -8.06 2.06 -2.98
CA TYR A 210 -7.84 3.29 -3.74
C TYR A 210 -6.81 4.22 -3.09
N GLU A 211 -6.20 3.80 -1.97
CA GLU A 211 -5.07 4.50 -1.36
C GLU A 211 -3.81 4.44 -2.22
N ASN A 212 -3.02 5.51 -2.18
CA ASN A 212 -1.74 5.54 -2.86
C ASN A 212 -0.75 4.63 -2.14
N VAL A 213 -0.27 3.59 -2.83
CA VAL A 213 0.75 2.70 -2.27
C VAL A 213 2.17 3.23 -2.46
N PHE A 214 2.42 4.27 -3.25
CA PHE A 214 3.78 4.78 -3.42
C PHE A 214 4.30 5.47 -2.14
N PRO A 215 5.56 5.20 -1.73
CA PRO A 215 6.11 5.84 -0.54
C PRO A 215 6.20 7.37 -0.73
N PRO A 216 5.78 8.17 0.26
CA PRO A 216 5.82 9.62 0.17
C PRO A 216 7.26 10.16 0.14
N LEU A 217 7.53 11.17 -0.70
CA LEU A 217 8.89 11.74 -0.88
C LEU A 217 9.34 12.68 0.25
N ASN A 218 8.43 13.05 1.16
CA ASN A 218 8.68 13.97 2.26
C ASN A 218 8.86 13.27 3.62
N ILE A 219 8.93 11.93 3.65
CA ILE A 219 9.06 11.15 4.88
C ILE A 219 10.43 10.47 4.91
N ASN A 220 11.20 10.77 5.96
CA ASN A 220 12.47 10.14 6.31
C ASN A 220 12.48 9.98 7.84
N LEU A 221 12.01 8.84 8.35
CA LEU A 221 11.84 8.59 9.79
C LEU A 221 13.12 8.12 10.48
N ASP A 222 14.07 7.60 9.70
CA ASP A 222 15.30 7.01 10.22
C ASP A 222 16.46 8.02 10.36
N ASP A 223 16.32 9.21 9.79
CA ASP A 223 17.32 10.30 9.74
C ASP A 223 18.69 9.82 9.25
N SER A 224 18.74 8.72 8.48
CA SER A 224 19.99 8.12 8.06
C SER A 224 20.63 8.98 6.97
N THR A 225 21.86 9.41 7.26
CA THR A 225 22.71 10.16 6.34
C THR A 225 24.00 9.39 6.11
N ASN A 226 24.66 9.63 4.99
CA ASN A 226 26.01 9.14 4.77
C ASN A 226 26.83 10.17 3.98
N SER A 227 28.13 9.92 3.81
CA SER A 227 29.02 10.85 3.08
C SER A 227 28.62 11.07 1.61
N LEU A 228 27.86 10.15 1.02
CA LEU A 228 27.33 10.26 -0.34
C LEU A 228 25.97 10.96 -0.40
N ASN A 229 25.27 11.08 0.73
CA ASN A 229 24.02 11.81 0.86
C ASN A 229 23.87 12.41 2.28
N PRO A 230 24.36 13.64 2.49
CA PRO A 230 24.32 14.30 3.79
C PRO A 230 22.91 14.74 4.21
N ASN A 231 21.94 14.76 3.29
CA ASN A 231 20.57 15.18 3.58
C ASN A 231 19.63 14.00 3.86
N GLY A 232 20.07 12.76 3.66
CA GLY A 232 19.25 11.55 3.85
C GLY A 232 18.39 11.18 2.63
N TRP A 233 17.60 10.12 2.73
CA TRP A 233 16.72 9.63 1.64
C TRP A 233 15.29 9.49 2.16
N PRO A 234 14.27 9.66 1.31
CA PRO A 234 12.93 9.28 1.69
C PRO A 234 12.85 7.76 1.89
N ASP A 235 12.06 7.33 2.87
CA ASP A 235 11.90 5.92 3.20
C ASP A 235 11.29 5.13 2.03
N GLY A 236 11.73 3.88 1.83
CA GLY A 236 11.25 2.98 0.77
C GLY A 236 12.00 3.07 -0.55
N TYR A 237 12.88 4.07 -0.73
CA TYR A 237 13.66 4.28 -1.96
C TYR A 237 15.10 3.76 -1.87
N TYR A 238 15.59 3.15 -2.95
CA TYR A 238 16.88 2.46 -3.04
C TYR A 238 17.69 2.87 -4.28
N PRO A 239 18.98 2.45 -4.31
CA PRO A 239 19.84 2.08 -3.19
C PRO A 239 20.52 3.29 -2.53
N ARG A 240 20.66 3.19 -1.21
CA ARG A 240 21.28 4.21 -0.34
C ARG A 240 22.82 4.22 -0.39
N THR A 241 23.45 3.42 -1.26
CA THR A 241 24.90 3.10 -1.18
C THR A 241 25.74 3.20 -2.46
N ASP A 242 25.17 3.26 -3.66
CA ASP A 242 25.97 3.10 -4.90
C ASP A 242 26.22 4.40 -5.68
N GLY A 243 25.73 5.55 -5.18
CA GLY A 243 26.03 6.88 -5.75
C GLY A 243 25.57 7.08 -7.20
N GLY A 244 24.87 6.11 -7.81
CA GLY A 244 24.46 6.07 -9.21
C GLY A 244 23.05 6.60 -9.47
N HIS A 245 22.38 7.13 -8.45
CA HIS A 245 20.99 7.56 -8.51
C HIS A 245 20.79 9.06 -8.58
N GLY A 246 19.54 9.43 -8.88
CA GLY A 246 19.07 10.79 -8.78
C GLY A 246 19.31 11.39 -7.39
N ILE A 247 19.27 12.71 -7.34
CA ILE A 247 19.47 13.50 -6.13
C ILE A 247 18.09 13.83 -5.60
N TRP A 248 17.79 13.36 -4.39
CA TRP A 248 16.60 13.82 -3.66
C TRP A 248 16.84 15.24 -3.18
N GLU A 249 15.94 16.16 -3.50
CA GLU A 249 16.07 17.57 -3.18
C GLU A 249 14.72 18.25 -3.00
N GLU A 250 14.75 19.39 -2.32
CA GLU A 250 13.62 20.31 -2.26
C GLU A 250 13.49 21.12 -3.55
N ASP A 251 12.28 21.19 -4.06
CA ASP A 251 11.79 22.12 -5.07
C ASP A 251 10.38 22.53 -4.62
N LEU A 252 10.24 23.69 -3.98
CA LEU A 252 8.96 24.16 -3.41
C LEU A 252 7.83 24.30 -4.44
N THR A 253 8.14 24.22 -5.73
CA THR A 253 7.14 24.19 -6.80
C THR A 253 6.63 22.77 -7.12
N ALA A 254 7.20 21.73 -6.52
CA ALA A 254 6.84 20.34 -6.74
C ALA A 254 5.46 20.03 -6.13
N PRO A 255 4.47 19.63 -6.95
CA PRO A 255 3.13 19.28 -6.49
C PRO A 255 3.09 17.89 -5.87
N ASP A 256 2.07 17.64 -5.05
CA ASP A 256 1.70 16.32 -4.48
C ASP A 256 2.83 15.62 -3.69
N SER A 257 3.84 16.35 -3.23
CA SER A 257 5.02 15.81 -2.53
C SER A 257 5.59 16.72 -1.44
N SER A 258 4.81 17.74 -1.02
CA SER A 258 5.25 18.78 -0.07
C SER A 258 6.56 19.47 -0.50
N GLY A 259 6.78 19.65 -1.80
CA GLY A 259 7.97 20.34 -2.31
C GLY A 259 9.21 19.47 -2.41
N PHE A 260 9.10 18.14 -2.33
CA PHE A 260 10.23 17.23 -2.55
C PHE A 260 10.21 16.60 -3.93
N CYS A 261 11.38 16.29 -4.49
CA CYS A 261 11.49 15.63 -5.77
C CYS A 261 12.79 14.84 -5.89
N TYR A 262 12.88 14.00 -6.92
CA TYR A 262 14.14 13.45 -7.38
C TYR A 262 14.59 14.13 -8.66
N ARG A 263 15.84 14.58 -8.67
CA ARG A 263 16.51 15.12 -9.84
C ARG A 263 17.44 14.09 -10.47
N ALA A 264 17.43 13.92 -11.78
CA ALA A 264 18.35 13.03 -12.48
C ALA A 264 19.83 13.40 -12.25
N LYS A 265 20.71 12.39 -12.16
CA LYS A 265 22.16 12.55 -11.97
C LYS A 265 22.94 11.89 -13.11
N GLY A 266 23.72 12.66 -13.86
CA GLY A 266 24.65 12.14 -14.88
C GLY A 266 23.97 11.55 -16.13
N TRP A 267 24.73 10.78 -16.93
CA TRP A 267 24.26 10.19 -18.20
C TRP A 267 23.55 8.85 -17.97
N ASN A 268 22.36 8.66 -18.55
CA ASN A 268 21.62 7.38 -18.63
C ASN A 268 21.61 6.58 -17.33
N SER A 269 21.02 7.16 -16.28
CA SER A 269 21.02 6.57 -14.95
C SER A 269 19.61 6.34 -14.42
N ARG A 270 19.52 5.45 -13.44
CA ARG A 270 18.31 5.24 -12.64
C ARG A 270 18.13 6.47 -11.74
N ILE A 271 17.00 7.16 -11.82
CA ILE A 271 16.65 8.25 -10.90
C ILE A 271 16.41 7.67 -9.50
N PHE A 272 15.53 6.68 -9.37
CA PHE A 272 15.30 5.95 -8.12
C PHE A 272 14.80 4.52 -8.37
N LEU A 273 14.80 3.70 -7.32
CA LEU A 273 14.20 2.37 -7.26
C LEU A 273 13.28 2.28 -6.04
N VAL A 274 12.08 1.74 -6.20
CA VAL A 274 11.28 1.20 -5.08
C VAL A 274 11.19 -0.31 -5.29
N GLN A 275 11.62 -1.11 -4.30
CA GLN A 275 11.66 -2.57 -4.43
C GLN A 275 10.92 -3.27 -3.29
N GLY A 276 10.05 -4.21 -3.66
CA GLY A 276 9.25 -4.98 -2.71
C GLY A 276 8.10 -4.14 -2.15
N LEU A 277 7.47 -3.33 -3.02
CA LEU A 277 6.31 -2.56 -2.64
C LEU A 277 5.10 -3.48 -2.50
N GLY A 278 4.56 -3.58 -1.28
CA GLY A 278 3.39 -4.38 -0.93
C GLY A 278 2.09 -3.58 -0.90
N GLY A 279 1.01 -4.21 -0.43
CA GLY A 279 -0.32 -3.58 -0.35
C GLY A 279 -1.00 -3.39 -1.71
N ILE A 280 -0.45 -3.98 -2.77
CA ILE A 280 -0.87 -3.75 -4.14
C ILE A 280 -2.17 -4.47 -4.49
N GLU A 281 -3.11 -3.72 -5.03
CA GLU A 281 -4.38 -4.23 -5.54
C GLU A 281 -4.21 -4.93 -6.89
N LYS A 282 -5.01 -5.95 -7.15
CA LYS A 282 -4.97 -6.68 -8.43
C LYS A 282 -5.89 -6.03 -9.44
N GLY A 283 -5.65 -6.29 -10.72
CA GLY A 283 -6.43 -5.73 -11.82
C GLY A 283 -5.90 -4.39 -12.33
N GLU A 284 -6.76 -3.62 -12.98
CA GLU A 284 -6.37 -2.36 -13.62
C GLU A 284 -5.99 -1.30 -12.56
N GLN A 285 -4.86 -0.62 -12.78
CA GLN A 285 -4.31 0.38 -11.87
C GLN A 285 -4.46 1.79 -12.44
N ASN A 286 -4.63 2.76 -11.55
CA ASN A 286 -4.35 4.16 -11.84
C ASN A 286 -2.89 4.45 -11.46
N PHE A 287 -2.15 5.11 -12.34
CA PHE A 287 -0.79 5.56 -12.06
C PHE A 287 -0.61 6.98 -12.54
N GLU A 288 0.06 7.80 -11.75
CA GLU A 288 0.36 9.19 -12.07
C GLU A 288 1.80 9.53 -11.69
N ILE A 289 2.41 10.44 -12.44
CA ILE A 289 3.75 10.95 -12.18
C ILE A 289 3.83 12.42 -12.59
N TRP A 290 4.51 13.22 -11.77
CA TRP A 290 4.90 14.57 -12.14
C TRP A 290 6.31 14.59 -12.69
N THR A 291 6.51 15.32 -13.77
CA THR A 291 7.81 15.49 -14.40
C THR A 291 8.08 16.96 -14.69
N LYS A 292 9.36 17.31 -14.69
CA LYS A 292 9.85 18.66 -15.03
C LYS A 292 11.19 18.52 -15.73
N GLY A 293 11.46 19.37 -16.70
CA GLY A 293 12.72 19.40 -17.46
C GLY A 293 12.74 20.59 -18.41
N ASP A 294 13.36 20.45 -19.57
CA ASP A 294 13.41 21.53 -20.58
C ASP A 294 13.15 21.01 -21.98
N TYR A 295 12.67 21.93 -22.81
CA TYR A 295 12.14 21.75 -24.16
C TYR A 295 13.20 21.26 -25.15
N HIS A 296 14.47 21.53 -24.87
CA HIS A 296 15.58 21.12 -25.71
C HIS A 296 15.86 19.62 -25.55
N ASN A 297 15.27 18.77 -26.42
CA ASN A 297 15.70 17.38 -26.79
C ASN A 297 14.76 16.19 -26.50
N ASN A 298 13.42 16.35 -26.57
CA ASN A 298 12.48 15.20 -26.53
C ASN A 298 12.73 14.26 -25.33
N HIS A 299 13.02 14.87 -24.18
CA HIS A 299 13.36 14.17 -22.97
C HIS A 299 12.21 13.31 -22.48
N LYS A 300 12.58 12.15 -21.97
CA LYS A 300 11.62 11.19 -21.43
C LYS A 300 12.15 10.50 -20.20
N ILE A 301 11.19 10.08 -19.39
CA ILE A 301 11.38 9.22 -18.24
C ILE A 301 10.83 7.85 -18.59
N ASP A 302 11.63 6.83 -18.36
CA ASP A 302 11.22 5.43 -18.46
C ASP A 302 10.82 4.94 -17.08
N VAL A 303 9.52 4.71 -16.87
CA VAL A 303 8.98 4.07 -15.68
C VAL A 303 8.83 2.59 -15.96
N LYS A 304 9.62 1.75 -15.29
CA LYS A 304 9.61 0.30 -15.49
C LYS A 304 9.06 -0.41 -14.26
N ILE A 305 7.90 -1.04 -14.42
CA ILE A 305 7.26 -1.88 -13.42
C ILE A 305 7.72 -3.33 -13.61
N LYS A 306 8.17 -3.95 -12.52
CA LYS A 306 8.59 -5.35 -12.45
C LYS A 306 7.79 -6.06 -11.37
N PHE A 307 7.60 -7.36 -11.57
CA PHE A 307 6.91 -8.24 -10.63
C PHE A 307 7.91 -9.24 -10.06
N PRO A 308 8.67 -8.90 -9.01
CA PRO A 308 9.82 -9.70 -8.55
C PRO A 308 9.43 -11.10 -8.05
N ASP A 309 8.19 -11.29 -7.62
CA ASP A 309 7.71 -12.57 -7.09
C ASP A 309 7.48 -13.61 -8.20
N ASN A 310 7.43 -13.16 -9.46
CA ASN A 310 7.04 -13.96 -10.61
C ASN A 310 7.95 -13.65 -11.81
N ASN A 311 7.94 -14.50 -12.82
CA ASN A 311 8.78 -14.31 -14.03
C ASN A 311 8.08 -13.46 -15.12
N TYR A 312 7.20 -12.54 -14.75
CA TYR A 312 6.55 -11.65 -15.70
C TYR A 312 7.55 -10.68 -16.34
N SER A 313 7.39 -10.46 -17.64
CA SER A 313 8.15 -9.44 -18.36
C SER A 313 7.89 -8.05 -17.78
N PRO A 314 8.93 -7.22 -17.55
CA PRO A 314 8.76 -5.85 -17.10
C PRO A 314 7.91 -5.02 -18.07
N ILE A 315 6.98 -4.24 -17.54
CA ILE A 315 6.20 -3.27 -18.31
C ILE A 315 6.90 -1.92 -18.20
N THR A 316 7.14 -1.26 -19.34
CA THR A 316 7.77 0.07 -19.35
C THR A 316 6.79 1.08 -19.89
N PHE A 317 6.61 2.20 -19.20
CA PHE A 317 5.92 3.40 -19.66
C PHE A 317 6.94 4.49 -19.94
N GLN A 318 6.65 5.37 -20.89
CA GLN A 318 7.51 6.49 -21.23
C GLN A 318 6.74 7.78 -21.09
N PHE A 319 7.23 8.73 -20.28
CA PHE A 319 6.56 10.02 -20.11
C PHE A 319 7.48 11.16 -20.57
N PRO A 320 6.95 12.19 -21.24
CA PRO A 320 7.74 13.37 -21.57
C PRO A 320 8.23 14.07 -20.31
N ALA A 321 9.43 14.65 -20.35
CA ALA A 321 10.01 15.46 -19.29
C ALA A 321 10.62 16.75 -19.89
N ASN A 322 9.83 17.40 -20.75
CA ASN A 322 10.28 18.46 -21.65
C ASN A 322 9.62 19.82 -21.36
N THR A 323 9.07 19.99 -20.16
CA THR A 323 8.40 21.23 -19.73
C THR A 323 9.12 21.86 -18.53
N ALA A 324 9.34 23.17 -18.59
CA ALA A 324 9.95 23.94 -17.50
C ALA A 324 9.09 23.96 -16.23
N ASN A 325 7.77 23.89 -16.39
CA ASN A 325 6.82 23.70 -15.31
C ASN A 325 6.58 22.20 -15.07
N TRP A 326 6.17 21.87 -13.85
CA TRP A 326 5.71 20.53 -13.51
C TRP A 326 4.49 20.16 -14.34
N THR A 327 4.56 19.01 -15.01
CA THR A 327 3.45 18.45 -15.78
C THR A 327 3.11 17.06 -15.24
N LYS A 328 1.84 16.83 -14.96
CA LYS A 328 1.31 15.54 -14.50
C LYS A 328 0.99 14.66 -15.70
N TYR A 329 1.39 13.40 -15.63
CA TYR A 329 1.06 12.39 -16.61
C TYR A 329 0.41 11.19 -15.92
N ASN A 330 -0.56 10.58 -16.59
CA ASN A 330 -1.11 9.28 -16.25
C ASN A 330 -0.78 8.27 -17.37
N LEU A 331 -1.12 6.99 -17.17
CA LEU A 331 -0.77 5.92 -18.12
C LEU A 331 -1.24 6.18 -19.56
N SER A 332 -2.39 6.82 -19.78
CA SER A 332 -2.91 7.09 -21.13
C SER A 332 -2.02 8.09 -21.91
N LYS A 333 -1.27 8.94 -21.20
CA LYS A 333 -0.32 9.89 -21.77
C LYS A 333 1.09 9.32 -21.96
N SER A 334 1.33 8.03 -21.68
CA SER A 334 2.60 7.38 -22.00
C SER A 334 2.88 7.45 -23.51
N ILE A 335 4.08 7.83 -23.95
CA ILE A 335 4.42 8.01 -25.39
C ILE A 335 4.82 6.72 -26.11
N ASN A 336 4.86 5.59 -25.41
CA ASN A 336 5.03 4.28 -26.03
C ASN A 336 3.69 3.55 -26.22
N SER A 337 3.74 2.29 -26.63
CA SER A 337 2.54 1.47 -26.85
C SER A 337 1.78 1.09 -25.59
N ASN A 338 2.39 1.19 -24.39
CA ASN A 338 1.76 0.79 -23.13
C ASN A 338 0.96 1.96 -22.57
N LYS A 339 -0.34 1.73 -22.32
CA LYS A 339 -1.31 2.76 -21.92
C LYS A 339 -2.13 2.40 -20.68
N SER A 340 -1.98 1.18 -20.19
CA SER A 340 -2.65 0.64 -19.01
C SER A 340 -1.70 -0.30 -18.26
N LEU A 341 -1.94 -0.46 -16.96
CA LEU A 341 -1.23 -1.38 -16.09
C LEU A 341 -2.26 -2.31 -15.46
N ILE A 342 -2.10 -3.61 -15.68
CA ILE A 342 -2.90 -4.65 -15.04
C ILE A 342 -1.95 -5.43 -14.14
N ILE A 343 -2.20 -5.42 -12.83
CA ILE A 343 -1.46 -6.24 -11.88
C ILE A 343 -2.11 -7.64 -11.87
N PRO A 344 -1.35 -8.71 -12.19
CA PRO A 344 -1.86 -10.09 -12.16
C PRO A 344 -2.30 -10.54 -10.76
N ALA A 345 -3.22 -11.50 -10.70
CA ALA A 345 -3.81 -11.98 -9.45
C ALA A 345 -2.80 -12.66 -8.50
N ASP A 346 -1.70 -13.19 -9.04
CA ASP A 346 -0.68 -13.97 -8.34
C ASP A 346 0.55 -13.15 -7.89
N VAL A 347 0.50 -11.82 -8.00
CA VAL A 347 1.60 -10.92 -7.62
C VAL A 347 1.38 -10.39 -6.21
N SER A 348 2.37 -10.49 -5.31
CA SER A 348 2.28 -9.96 -3.94
C SER A 348 3.00 -8.61 -3.75
N SER A 349 4.02 -8.35 -4.57
CA SER A 349 4.81 -7.14 -4.54
C SER A 349 5.25 -6.67 -5.92
N LEU A 350 5.64 -5.41 -6.02
CA LEU A 350 6.23 -4.84 -7.23
C LEU A 350 7.59 -4.20 -6.99
N ALA A 351 8.32 -3.96 -8.07
CA ALA A 351 9.46 -3.07 -8.08
C ALA A 351 9.32 -2.05 -9.21
N GLU A 352 9.50 -0.77 -8.90
CA GLU A 352 9.52 0.32 -9.87
C GLU A 352 10.95 0.81 -10.07
N VAL A 353 11.37 0.88 -11.32
CA VAL A 353 12.64 1.50 -11.71
C VAL A 353 12.35 2.70 -12.59
N VAL A 354 12.69 3.90 -12.12
CA VAL A 354 12.57 5.13 -12.91
C VAL A 354 13.93 5.49 -13.48
N ASN A 355 14.04 5.60 -14.81
CA ASN A 355 15.26 5.96 -15.52
C ASN A 355 15.03 7.17 -16.42
N HIS A 356 16.12 7.79 -16.86
CA HIS A 356 16.09 8.85 -17.88
C HIS A 356 17.07 8.55 -19.01
N ASN A 357 16.89 9.22 -20.15
CA ASN A 357 17.79 9.10 -21.30
C ASN A 357 17.74 10.34 -22.23
N PRO A 358 18.85 11.04 -22.56
CA PRO A 358 20.16 11.18 -21.88
C PRO A 358 20.36 12.57 -21.23
N ASN A 359 21.55 12.85 -20.67
CA ASN A 359 21.95 13.95 -19.77
C ASN A 359 21.52 15.37 -20.18
N ILE A 360 21.06 16.17 -19.20
CA ILE A 360 20.27 17.37 -19.50
C ILE A 360 20.62 18.51 -18.57
N ASN A 361 20.90 19.64 -19.20
CA ASN A 361 20.82 20.94 -18.56
C ASN A 361 19.63 21.69 -19.18
N PRO A 362 18.63 22.10 -18.37
CA PRO A 362 18.44 21.83 -16.95
C PRO A 362 18.01 20.37 -16.68
N PRO A 363 18.25 19.88 -15.47
CA PRO A 363 18.08 18.48 -15.13
C PRO A 363 16.60 18.07 -15.06
N ILE A 364 16.28 16.85 -15.54
CA ILE A 364 14.96 16.24 -15.33
C ILE A 364 14.71 16.07 -13.84
N LYS A 365 13.48 16.32 -13.42
CA LYS A 365 12.97 16.01 -12.10
C LYS A 365 11.68 15.20 -12.19
N VAL A 366 11.46 14.38 -11.17
CA VAL A 366 10.24 13.58 -10.97
C VAL A 366 9.72 13.75 -9.56
N SER A 367 8.40 13.72 -9.41
CA SER A 367 7.73 13.82 -8.12
C SER A 367 6.31 13.25 -8.14
N GLY A 368 5.67 13.22 -6.97
CA GLY A 368 4.26 12.93 -6.76
C GLY A 368 3.78 11.64 -7.44
N MET A 369 4.56 10.57 -7.32
CA MET A 369 4.16 9.27 -7.85
C MET A 369 2.91 8.76 -7.14
N TYR A 370 1.97 8.27 -7.93
CA TYR A 370 0.73 7.70 -7.45
C TYR A 370 0.51 6.33 -8.08
N LEU A 371 0.10 5.36 -7.28
CA LEU A 371 -0.37 4.06 -7.74
C LEU A 371 -1.45 3.56 -6.79
N ALA A 372 -2.60 3.23 -7.36
CA ALA A 372 -3.70 2.62 -6.63
C ALA A 372 -4.57 1.83 -7.60
N LYS A 373 -5.50 1.03 -7.08
CA LYS A 373 -6.52 0.40 -7.93
C LYS A 373 -7.26 1.47 -8.71
N LYS A 374 -7.52 1.20 -9.99
CA LYS A 374 -8.39 2.08 -10.76
C LYS A 374 -9.81 1.93 -10.24
N LYS A 375 -10.40 3.04 -9.80
CA LYS A 375 -11.84 3.09 -9.46
C LYS A 375 -12.68 2.65 -10.67
N PRO A 376 -13.76 1.88 -10.47
CA PRO A 376 -14.65 1.49 -11.56
C PRO A 376 -15.34 2.72 -12.16
N LYS A 377 -15.80 2.59 -13.41
CA LYS A 377 -16.74 3.53 -14.02
C LYS A 377 -18.15 3.02 -13.77
N ILE A 378 -18.93 3.77 -13.02
CA ILE A 378 -20.28 3.35 -12.63
C ILE A 378 -21.30 4.12 -13.48
N PRO A 379 -22.09 3.43 -14.34
CA PRO A 379 -23.17 4.06 -15.09
C PRO A 379 -24.32 4.44 -14.15
N ILE A 380 -24.89 5.63 -14.33
CA ILE A 380 -26.01 6.11 -13.52
C ILE A 380 -26.95 6.96 -14.36
N ASP A 381 -28.26 6.73 -14.21
CA ASP A 381 -29.28 7.54 -14.86
C ASP A 381 -29.62 8.75 -13.99
N LEU A 382 -29.23 9.93 -14.47
CA LEU A 382 -29.53 11.20 -13.81
C LEU A 382 -30.48 12.03 -14.67
N LYS A 383 -31.45 12.66 -14.00
CA LYS A 383 -32.35 13.62 -14.62
C LYS A 383 -32.43 14.93 -13.85
N ILE A 384 -32.37 16.03 -14.58
CA ILE A 384 -32.58 17.39 -14.06
C ILE A 384 -33.37 18.21 -15.06
N MET A 385 -34.26 19.09 -14.56
CA MET A 385 -34.98 20.05 -15.39
C MET A 385 -34.54 21.47 -14.97
N LEU A 386 -34.14 22.29 -15.93
CA LEU A 386 -33.78 23.69 -15.66
C LEU A 386 -35.03 24.55 -15.60
N GLU A 387 -35.10 25.49 -14.66
CA GLU A 387 -36.18 26.48 -14.67
C GLU A 387 -36.18 27.27 -15.99
N GLY A 388 -37.32 27.34 -16.67
CA GLY A 388 -37.41 27.97 -17.97
C GLY A 388 -38.69 27.65 -18.73
N SER A 389 -38.64 27.89 -20.05
CA SER A 389 -39.76 27.60 -20.97
C SER A 389 -39.75 26.12 -21.36
N TYR A 390 -40.90 25.47 -21.20
CA TYR A 390 -41.10 24.07 -21.56
C TYR A 390 -42.02 23.94 -22.76
N GLY A 391 -41.71 22.98 -23.61
CA GLY A 391 -42.57 22.53 -24.69
C GLY A 391 -43.67 21.61 -24.17
N ASN A 392 -44.48 21.10 -25.10
CA ASN A 392 -45.44 20.05 -24.79
C ASN A 392 -44.68 18.80 -24.28
N ASN A 393 -45.23 18.10 -23.28
CA ASN A 393 -44.61 16.94 -22.60
C ASN A 393 -43.43 17.23 -21.67
N ILE A 394 -43.32 18.45 -21.11
CA ILE A 394 -42.31 18.81 -20.09
C ILE A 394 -40.86 18.68 -20.64
N THR A 395 -40.67 18.81 -21.94
CA THR A 395 -39.32 18.94 -22.52
C THR A 395 -38.88 20.39 -22.45
N MET A 396 -37.65 20.65 -22.04
CA MET A 396 -37.05 21.98 -22.11
C MET A 396 -37.02 22.45 -23.58
N ASN A 397 -37.48 23.66 -23.84
CA ASN A 397 -37.47 24.20 -25.19
C ASN A 397 -36.05 24.59 -25.60
N ILE A 398 -35.63 24.10 -26.77
CA ILE A 398 -34.46 24.61 -27.49
C ILE A 398 -34.97 25.51 -28.59
N ASP A 399 -34.75 26.81 -28.46
CA ASP A 399 -34.79 27.68 -29.63
C ASP A 399 -33.50 27.39 -30.44
N PRO A 400 -33.60 27.00 -31.73
CA PRO A 400 -32.45 26.64 -32.56
C PRO A 400 -31.37 27.73 -32.62
N ASN A 401 -31.71 29.00 -32.40
CA ASN A 401 -30.74 30.09 -32.32
C ASN A 401 -29.85 30.02 -31.08
N PHE A 402 -30.32 29.37 -30.00
CA PHE A 402 -29.55 29.16 -28.77
C PHE A 402 -28.69 27.90 -28.82
N GLN A 403 -29.01 26.93 -29.67
CA GLN A 403 -28.17 25.74 -29.84
C GLN A 403 -26.78 26.10 -30.36
N ALA A 404 -26.68 27.16 -31.18
CA ALA A 404 -25.41 27.73 -31.65
C ALA A 404 -24.61 28.48 -30.55
N LEU A 405 -25.18 28.67 -29.36
CA LEU A 405 -24.53 29.32 -28.21
C LEU A 405 -23.99 28.31 -27.19
N ILE A 406 -24.31 27.03 -27.35
CA ILE A 406 -23.75 25.96 -26.51
C ILE A 406 -22.28 25.81 -26.92
N PRO A 407 -21.33 25.97 -25.97
CA PRO A 407 -19.92 25.77 -26.28
C PRO A 407 -19.66 24.34 -26.76
N ASP A 408 -18.78 24.20 -27.76
CA ASP A 408 -18.34 22.87 -28.23
C ASP A 408 -17.51 22.14 -27.15
N ASP A 409 -16.76 22.91 -26.35
CA ASP A 409 -15.99 22.41 -25.21
C ASP A 409 -16.71 22.64 -23.88
N GLN A 410 -16.46 21.76 -22.91
CA GLN A 410 -16.99 21.95 -21.56
C GLN A 410 -16.56 23.32 -20.96
N PRO A 411 -17.48 24.11 -20.39
CA PRO A 411 -17.19 25.49 -19.99
C PRO A 411 -16.81 25.63 -18.50
N PHE A 412 -16.61 24.53 -17.78
CA PHE A 412 -16.31 24.48 -16.35
C PHE A 412 -14.81 24.58 -16.04
N ASN A 413 -13.95 24.75 -17.06
CA ASN A 413 -12.51 24.96 -16.91
C ASN A 413 -12.11 26.36 -16.39
N LYS A 414 -13.08 27.21 -16.06
CA LYS A 414 -12.88 28.56 -15.50
C LYS A 414 -13.42 28.67 -14.08
N ASP A 415 -13.06 29.75 -13.40
CA ASP A 415 -13.67 30.11 -12.12
C ASP A 415 -15.22 30.15 -12.23
N PRO A 416 -15.95 29.68 -11.20
CA PRO A 416 -15.46 29.19 -9.91
C PRO A 416 -15.08 27.69 -9.89
N TRP A 417 -15.33 26.92 -10.96
CA TRP A 417 -15.21 25.46 -10.92
C TRP A 417 -13.79 24.96 -11.17
N ASN A 418 -13.06 25.59 -12.09
CA ASN A 418 -11.69 25.21 -12.46
C ASN A 418 -11.54 23.70 -12.77
N TYR A 419 -12.52 23.11 -13.46
CA TYR A 419 -12.50 21.73 -13.93
C TYR A 419 -11.70 21.66 -15.24
N THR A 420 -10.40 21.38 -15.13
CA THR A 420 -9.44 21.44 -16.24
C THR A 420 -9.33 20.14 -17.04
N ILE A 421 -10.17 19.14 -16.76
CA ILE A 421 -10.17 17.90 -17.54
C ILE A 421 -10.86 18.19 -18.87
N GLU A 422 -10.15 17.90 -19.96
CA GLU A 422 -10.68 17.95 -21.31
C GLU A 422 -11.30 16.59 -21.63
N ASP A 423 -12.61 16.58 -21.85
CA ASP A 423 -13.31 15.44 -22.40
C ASP A 423 -13.40 15.68 -23.92
N GLU A 424 -12.80 14.78 -24.70
CA GLU A 424 -12.78 14.90 -26.16
C GLU A 424 -14.20 14.74 -26.71
N PHE A 425 -14.52 15.57 -27.70
CA PHE A 425 -15.84 15.60 -28.29
C PHE A 425 -15.79 15.97 -29.76
N GLU A 426 -16.63 15.32 -30.56
CA GLU A 426 -16.70 15.58 -32.00
C GLU A 426 -17.94 16.39 -32.42
N ASN A 427 -19.14 16.20 -31.83
CA ASN A 427 -20.37 16.93 -32.21
C ASN A 427 -21.52 16.85 -31.17
N LEU A 428 -22.20 17.99 -30.91
CA LEU A 428 -23.39 18.07 -30.03
C LEU A 428 -24.54 17.15 -30.47
N PRO A 429 -24.93 16.15 -29.64
CA PRO A 429 -26.12 15.36 -29.88
C PRO A 429 -27.35 16.25 -30.04
N THR A 430 -28.26 15.84 -30.92
CA THR A 430 -29.53 16.55 -31.10
C THR A 430 -30.32 16.55 -29.80
N GLY A 431 -30.87 17.71 -29.43
CA GLY A 431 -31.61 17.86 -28.17
C GLY A 431 -30.75 18.26 -26.98
N THR A 432 -29.45 18.53 -27.17
CA THR A 432 -28.59 19.09 -26.12
C THR A 432 -29.06 20.50 -25.72
N ILE A 433 -29.23 20.71 -24.42
CA ILE A 433 -29.66 21.97 -23.78
C ILE A 433 -28.45 22.81 -23.38
N ASP A 434 -27.55 22.23 -22.58
CA ASP A 434 -26.32 22.87 -22.09
C ASP A 434 -25.40 21.80 -21.48
N TRP A 435 -24.21 22.22 -21.08
CA TRP A 435 -23.31 21.44 -20.26
C TRP A 435 -23.70 21.50 -18.78
N VAL A 436 -23.53 20.39 -18.06
CA VAL A 436 -23.60 20.29 -16.60
C VAL A 436 -22.27 19.77 -16.06
N LEU A 437 -21.93 20.11 -14.82
CA LEU A 437 -20.85 19.47 -14.08
C LEU A 437 -21.46 18.66 -12.95
N VAL A 438 -21.35 17.33 -13.05
CA VAL A 438 -21.82 16.39 -12.05
C VAL A 438 -20.72 16.21 -11.01
N GLU A 439 -21.01 16.45 -9.74
CA GLU A 439 -20.09 16.32 -8.62
C GLU A 439 -20.65 15.33 -7.59
N LEU A 440 -19.80 14.41 -7.10
CA LEU A 440 -20.17 13.44 -6.07
C LEU A 440 -19.54 13.82 -4.73
N ARG A 441 -20.35 13.81 -3.66
CA ARG A 441 -19.90 14.07 -2.29
C ARG A 441 -20.26 12.94 -1.34
N LYS A 442 -19.37 12.61 -0.40
CA LYS A 442 -19.66 11.63 0.68
C LYS A 442 -20.63 12.19 1.73
N THR A 443 -20.61 13.50 1.95
CA THR A 443 -21.44 14.18 2.95
C THR A 443 -22.05 15.44 2.35
N ILE A 444 -22.81 16.20 3.14
CA ILE A 444 -23.36 17.49 2.71
C ILE A 444 -22.28 18.57 2.54
N ASP A 445 -21.11 18.39 3.16
CA ASP A 445 -20.02 19.36 3.13
C ASP A 445 -19.32 19.38 1.78
N ALA A 446 -19.03 20.58 1.24
CA ALA A 446 -18.34 20.74 -0.03
C ALA A 446 -16.93 20.11 -0.05
N ASN A 447 -16.26 20.07 1.11
CA ASN A 447 -14.94 19.45 1.25
C ASN A 447 -14.96 17.92 1.17
N SER A 448 -16.14 17.29 1.11
CA SER A 448 -16.30 15.84 0.96
C SER A 448 -16.48 15.40 -0.50
N MET A 449 -16.15 16.28 -1.46
CA MET A 449 -16.12 15.97 -2.88
C MET A 449 -15.13 14.84 -3.17
N GLU A 450 -15.60 13.82 -3.89
CA GLU A 450 -14.79 12.67 -4.29
C GLU A 450 -14.35 12.73 -5.75
N THR A 451 -15.25 13.20 -6.63
CA THR A 451 -15.01 13.27 -8.06
C THR A 451 -16.04 14.20 -8.71
N ARG A 452 -15.74 14.63 -9.93
CA ARG A 452 -16.64 15.41 -10.78
C ARG A 452 -16.36 15.14 -12.25
N LYS A 453 -17.39 15.24 -13.09
CA LYS A 453 -17.30 15.01 -14.54
C LYS A 453 -18.26 15.95 -15.28
N ALA A 454 -17.77 16.57 -16.36
CA ALA A 454 -18.62 17.35 -17.25
C ALA A 454 -19.49 16.40 -18.08
N ALA A 455 -20.73 16.80 -18.33
CA ALA A 455 -21.72 16.00 -19.05
C ALA A 455 -22.69 16.91 -19.81
N LEU A 456 -23.45 16.33 -20.72
CA LEU A 456 -24.45 17.03 -21.52
C LEU A 456 -25.83 16.81 -20.93
N LEU A 457 -26.62 17.89 -20.84
CA LEU A 457 -28.03 17.84 -20.48
C LEU A 457 -28.87 17.82 -21.75
N LEU A 458 -29.77 16.84 -21.88
CA LEU A 458 -30.74 16.77 -22.97
C LEU A 458 -32.06 17.46 -22.61
N ASN A 459 -32.86 17.77 -23.63
CA ASN A 459 -34.14 18.48 -23.50
C ASN A 459 -35.20 17.73 -22.69
N ASP A 460 -35.09 16.41 -22.56
CA ASP A 460 -35.95 15.57 -21.71
C ASP A 460 -35.43 15.45 -20.26
N GLY A 461 -34.37 16.20 -19.94
CA GLY A 461 -33.71 16.24 -18.64
C GLY A 461 -32.63 15.19 -18.43
N THR A 462 -32.43 14.27 -19.36
CA THR A 462 -31.42 13.21 -19.23
C THR A 462 -30.01 13.79 -19.29
N ILE A 463 -29.14 13.33 -18.40
CA ILE A 463 -27.71 13.63 -18.42
C ILE A 463 -26.96 12.48 -19.10
N ILE A 464 -26.12 12.82 -20.07
CA ILE A 464 -25.31 11.85 -20.85
C ILE A 464 -23.85 12.28 -20.89
N ASN A 465 -22.95 11.35 -21.22
CA ASN A 465 -21.55 11.67 -21.47
C ASN A 465 -21.39 12.59 -22.69
N ALA A 466 -20.24 13.26 -22.78
CA ALA A 466 -19.89 14.09 -23.94
C ALA A 466 -19.94 13.29 -25.25
N ASP A 467 -19.51 12.03 -25.27
CA ASP A 467 -19.56 11.17 -26.47
C ASP A 467 -20.97 10.68 -26.87
N GLY A 468 -22.01 11.13 -26.16
CA GLY A 468 -23.40 10.76 -26.40
C GLY A 468 -23.84 9.44 -25.75
N THR A 469 -22.97 8.76 -25.01
CA THR A 469 -23.28 7.52 -24.28
C THR A 469 -23.95 7.81 -22.93
N GLN A 470 -24.49 6.77 -22.28
CA GLN A 470 -25.05 6.87 -20.93
C GLN A 470 -24.02 7.49 -19.98
N PHE A 471 -24.46 8.40 -19.11
CA PHE A 471 -23.57 9.02 -18.14
C PHE A 471 -22.95 7.97 -17.21
N ASP A 472 -21.62 8.01 -17.10
CA ASP A 472 -20.83 7.25 -16.14
C ASP A 472 -19.87 8.16 -15.41
N ILE A 473 -19.42 7.73 -14.23
CA ILE A 473 -18.38 8.44 -13.50
C ILE A 473 -17.45 7.47 -12.79
N GLN A 474 -16.15 7.79 -12.81
CA GLN A 474 -15.15 6.98 -12.16
C GLN A 474 -15.11 7.30 -10.65
N VAL A 475 -15.61 6.39 -9.83
CA VAL A 475 -15.74 6.56 -8.37
C VAL A 475 -15.63 5.22 -7.65
N ALA A 476 -15.23 5.25 -6.38
CA ALA A 476 -15.34 4.07 -5.53
C ALA A 476 -16.82 3.69 -5.35
N GLU A 477 -17.11 2.41 -5.15
CA GLU A 477 -18.48 2.00 -4.85
C GLU A 477 -18.93 2.56 -3.49
N GLY A 478 -20.18 3.02 -3.43
CA GLY A 478 -20.70 3.65 -2.23
C GLY A 478 -21.95 4.46 -2.46
N ASN A 479 -22.34 5.24 -1.45
CA ASN A 479 -23.50 6.12 -1.51
C ASN A 479 -23.04 7.59 -1.51
N TYR A 480 -23.50 8.38 -2.47
CA TYR A 480 -23.04 9.76 -2.67
C TYR A 480 -24.20 10.72 -2.81
N TYR A 481 -24.04 11.93 -2.27
CA TYR A 481 -24.84 13.05 -2.73
C TYR A 481 -24.39 13.44 -4.13
N VAL A 482 -25.35 13.64 -5.03
CA VAL A 482 -25.10 14.10 -6.40
C VAL A 482 -25.40 15.60 -6.44
N VAL A 483 -24.41 16.39 -6.83
CA VAL A 483 -24.54 17.83 -7.05
C VAL A 483 -24.44 18.09 -8.54
N ILE A 484 -25.39 18.84 -9.07
CA ILE A 484 -25.39 19.26 -10.47
C ILE A 484 -25.12 20.76 -10.50
N HIS A 485 -23.97 21.12 -11.05
CA HIS A 485 -23.63 22.51 -11.32
C HIS A 485 -24.02 22.89 -12.74
N GLN A 486 -24.57 24.09 -12.85
CA GLN A 486 -24.94 24.74 -14.08
C GLN A 486 -24.36 26.15 -14.11
N ARG A 487 -24.11 26.68 -15.31
CA ARG A 487 -23.49 28.00 -15.44
C ARG A 487 -24.43 29.15 -15.10
N ASN A 488 -25.70 28.98 -15.46
CA ASN A 488 -26.72 30.03 -15.42
C ASN A 488 -27.84 29.74 -14.41
N HIS A 489 -27.77 28.61 -13.70
CA HIS A 489 -28.75 28.20 -12.68
C HIS A 489 -28.04 27.85 -11.37
N LEU A 490 -28.75 28.02 -10.25
CA LEU A 490 -28.25 27.60 -8.95
C LEU A 490 -28.00 26.08 -8.96
N SER A 491 -26.86 25.66 -8.42
CA SER A 491 -26.54 24.24 -8.32
C SER A 491 -27.52 23.52 -7.38
N VAL A 492 -27.89 22.29 -7.72
CA VAL A 492 -28.82 21.47 -6.92
C VAL A 492 -28.10 20.23 -6.41
N MET A 493 -28.47 19.79 -5.21
CA MET A 493 -27.97 18.56 -4.59
C MET A 493 -29.14 17.60 -4.37
N SER A 494 -28.90 16.29 -4.51
CA SER A 494 -29.88 15.28 -4.14
C SER A 494 -30.28 15.37 -2.65
N ALA A 495 -31.54 15.10 -2.34
CA ALA A 495 -32.05 15.19 -0.95
C ALA A 495 -31.46 14.11 -0.01
N SER A 496 -31.03 12.99 -0.60
CA SER A 496 -30.35 11.88 0.07
C SER A 496 -29.20 11.39 -0.80
N THR A 497 -28.39 10.50 -0.25
CA THR A 497 -27.38 9.80 -1.04
C THR A 497 -28.03 8.85 -2.04
N ILE A 498 -27.36 8.64 -3.17
CA ILE A 498 -27.71 7.73 -4.25
C ILE A 498 -26.65 6.63 -4.29
N PRO A 499 -27.04 5.35 -4.43
CA PRO A 499 -26.11 4.24 -4.53
C PRO A 499 -25.38 4.22 -5.89
N PHE A 500 -24.06 4.08 -5.85
CA PHE A 500 -23.16 3.88 -6.98
C PHE A 500 -22.44 2.55 -6.75
N TYR A 501 -22.93 1.49 -7.38
CA TYR A 501 -22.35 0.14 -7.34
C TYR A 501 -22.26 -0.40 -8.76
N ASP A 502 -21.20 -1.16 -9.06
CA ASP A 502 -21.08 -1.77 -10.38
C ASP A 502 -22.10 -2.92 -10.52
N VAL A 503 -22.92 -2.87 -11.57
CA VAL A 503 -24.03 -3.81 -11.81
C VAL A 503 -23.51 -5.22 -12.14
N VAL A 504 -22.20 -5.37 -12.37
CA VAL A 504 -21.53 -6.65 -12.66
C VAL A 504 -21.20 -7.46 -11.39
N SER A 505 -21.52 -6.95 -10.19
CA SER A 505 -21.19 -7.58 -8.90
C SER A 505 -22.32 -8.40 -8.23
N ASN A 506 -23.18 -9.08 -9.01
CA ASN A 506 -24.13 -10.07 -8.49
C ASN A 506 -23.80 -11.50 -8.92
#